data_AF-A0A136NEB8-F1
#
_entry.id   AF-A0A136NEB8-F1
#
_cell.length_a   1.000
_cell.length_b   1.000
_cell.length_c   1.000
_cell.angle_alpha   90.00
_cell.angle_beta   90.00
_cell.angle_gamma   90.00
#
_symmetry.space_group_name_H-M   'P 1'
#
loop_
_entity.id
_entity.type
_entity.pdbx_description
1 polymer ?
#
loop_
_entity_poly.entity_id
_entity_poly.type
_entity_poly.pdbx_seq_one_letter_code
_entity_poly.pdbx_strand_id
1 'polypeptide(L)' 'MKKALFDDNEEFYVNSDGYQVFTAEYLMKRGYCCGNGCLHCPYQYKNVEDPNRREKLIQRQKELINKNGK' A
#
# COMPACT_ATOMS: atom_id res chain seq x y z
N MET A 1 -18.35 14.31 18.44
CA MET A 1 -18.24 12.84 18.55
C MET A 1 -16.84 12.53 19.05
N LYS A 2 -16.71 11.87 20.20
CA LYS A 2 -15.41 11.58 20.83
C LYS A 2 -14.71 10.47 20.05
N LYS A 3 -13.63 10.79 19.34
CA LYS A 3 -12.74 9.77 18.75
C LYS A 3 -11.93 9.16 19.91
N ALA A 4 -11.98 7.85 20.06
CA ALA A 4 -11.36 7.14 21.17
C ALA A 4 -9.84 7.34 21.17
N LEU A 5 -9.26 7.47 22.37
CA LEU A 5 -7.85 7.80 22.65
C LEU A 5 -6.87 6.63 22.49
N PHE A 6 -7.32 5.52 21.90
CA PHE A 6 -6.48 4.38 21.53
C PHE A 6 -6.77 4.09 20.05
N ASP A 7 -6.04 4.79 19.17
CA ASP A 7 -6.11 4.57 17.73
C ASP A 7 -5.22 3.36 17.42
N ASP A 8 -5.73 2.16 17.70
CA ASP A 8 -5.11 0.85 17.34
C ASP A 8 -5.07 0.60 15.82
N ASN A 9 -5.21 1.65 14.98
CA ASN A 9 -5.08 1.53 13.54
C ASN A 9 -3.69 2.02 13.14
N GLU A 10 -2.69 1.15 13.17
CA GLU A 10 -1.40 1.43 12.52
C GLU A 10 -1.64 1.57 11.00
N GLU A 11 -1.87 2.81 10.55
CA GLU A 11 -2.11 3.17 9.15
C GLU A 11 -0.85 3.01 8.28
N PHE A 12 0.30 2.78 8.92
CA PHE A 12 1.59 2.51 8.30
C PHE A 12 2.49 1.71 9.24
N TYR A 13 3.56 1.13 8.69
CA TYR A 13 4.66 0.53 9.45
C TYR A 13 6.00 0.96 8.84
N VAL A 14 7.10 0.79 9.59
CA VAL A 14 8.46 0.98 9.06
C VAL A 14 8.99 -0.38 8.62
N ASN A 15 9.38 -0.52 7.35
CA ASN A 15 9.95 -1.77 6.85
C ASN A 15 11.43 -1.92 7.25
N SER A 16 12.03 -3.08 6.97
CA SER A 16 13.44 -3.36 7.31
C SER A 16 14.45 -2.40 6.66
N ASP A 17 14.06 -1.74 5.57
CA ASP A 17 14.88 -0.75 4.88
C ASP A 17 14.72 0.68 5.47
N GLY A 18 13.90 0.85 6.52
CA GLY A 18 13.66 2.15 7.14
C GLY A 18 12.61 3.01 6.43
N TYR A 19 11.88 2.48 5.45
CA TYR A 19 10.83 3.22 4.76
C TYR A 19 9.48 3.12 5.49
N GLN A 20 8.76 4.23 5.51
CA GLN A 20 7.37 4.28 5.94
C GLN A 20 6.48 3.67 4.85
N VAL A 21 5.81 2.58 5.19
CA VAL A 21 4.92 1.83 4.31
C VAL A 21 3.49 1.92 4.81
N PHE A 22 2.63 2.59 4.04
CA PHE A 22 1.21 2.68 4.33
C PHE A 22 0.48 1.36 4.08
N THR A 23 -0.49 1.04 4.94
CA THR A 23 -1.36 -0.14 4.78
C THR A 23 -2.35 0.06 3.64
N ALA A 24 -2.89 -1.04 3.11
CA ALA A 24 -3.95 -0.99 2.11
C ALA A 24 -5.18 -0.24 2.65
N GLU A 25 -5.52 -0.41 3.92
CA GLU A 25 -6.66 0.24 4.57
C GLU A 25 -6.51 1.77 4.58
N TYR A 26 -5.34 2.28 4.96
CA TYR A 26 -5.05 3.71 4.89
C TYR A 26 -5.20 4.25 3.47
N LEU A 27 -4.65 3.53 2.48
CA LEU A 27 -4.72 3.94 1.08
C LEU A 27 -6.15 3.89 0.52
N MET A 28 -6.99 2.97 1.01
CA MET A 28 -8.43 2.94 0.71
C MET A 28 -9.15 4.13 1.35
N LYS A 29 -8.89 4.42 2.63
CA LYS A 29 -9.43 5.60 3.35
C LYS A 29 -9.06 6.91 2.66
N ARG A 30 -7.84 7.03 2.14
CA ARG A 30 -7.36 8.18 1.34
C ARG A 30 -8.18 8.40 0.06
N GLY A 31 -8.78 7.35 -0.51
CA GLY A 31 -9.73 7.45 -1.61
C GLY A 31 -9.16 7.65 -3.02
N TYR A 32 -7.84 7.69 -3.21
CA TYR A 32 -7.26 7.81 -4.56
C TYR A 32 -5.90 7.13 -4.75
N CYS A 33 -5.59 6.77 -6.00
CA CYS A 33 -4.29 6.27 -6.41
C CYS A 33 -3.39 7.44 -6.79
N CYS A 34 -2.26 7.62 -6.10
CA CYS A 34 -1.34 8.72 -6.39
C CYS A 34 -0.28 8.40 -7.45
N GLY A 35 -0.19 7.16 -7.96
CA GLY A 35 0.78 6.78 -9.00
C GLY A 35 2.22 6.57 -8.50
N ASN A 36 2.47 6.60 -7.19
CA ASN A 36 3.85 6.49 -6.65
C ASN A 36 4.40 5.06 -6.58
N GLY A 37 3.56 4.03 -6.79
CA GLY A 37 4.00 2.63 -6.72
C GLY A 37 4.20 2.09 -5.30
N CYS A 38 3.24 2.34 -4.40
CA CYS A 38 3.27 1.82 -3.01
C CYS A 38 3.13 0.29 -2.94
N LEU A 39 3.63 -0.32 -1.86
CA LEU A 39 3.62 -1.79 -1.68
C LEU A 39 2.19 -2.36 -1.57
N HIS A 40 1.31 -1.67 -0.87
CA HIS A 40 -0.06 -2.13 -0.58
C HIS A 40 -1.12 -1.40 -1.40
N CYS A 41 -0.83 -1.07 -2.67
CA CYS A 41 -1.75 -0.30 -3.50
C CYS A 41 -3.09 -1.04 -3.67
N PRO A 42 -4.23 -0.49 -3.20
CA PRO A 42 -5.53 -1.13 -3.37
C PRO A 42 -6.15 -0.86 -4.75
N TYR A 43 -5.54 0.02 -5.54
CA TYR A 43 -6.07 0.51 -6.83
C TYR A 43 -5.35 -0.07 -8.04
N GLN A 44 -4.63 -1.18 -7.89
CA GLN A 44 -3.89 -1.84 -8.98
C GLN A 44 -3.00 -0.88 -9.79
N TYR A 45 -2.42 0.12 -9.09
CA TYR A 45 -1.51 1.10 -9.69
C TYR A 45 -2.10 1.87 -10.88
N LYS A 46 -3.43 2.07 -10.91
CA LYS A 46 -4.14 2.70 -12.04
C LYS A 46 -3.61 4.07 -12.49
N ASN A 47 -2.98 4.83 -11.58
CA ASN A 47 -2.46 6.18 -11.86
C ASN A 47 -0.94 6.19 -12.13
N VAL A 48 -0.32 5.03 -12.32
CA VAL A 48 1.07 4.95 -12.78
C VAL A 48 1.05 5.10 -14.30
N GLU A 49 1.65 6.17 -14.81
CA GLU A 49 1.62 6.53 -16.24
C GLU A 49 2.31 5.50 -17.13
N ASP A 50 3.48 5.02 -16.71
CA ASP A 50 4.23 4.04 -17.49
C ASP A 50 3.64 2.61 -17.34
N PRO A 51 3.13 2.00 -18.42
CA PRO A 51 2.47 0.69 -18.35
C PRO A 51 3.44 -0.42 -17.96
N ASN A 52 4.71 -0.33 -18.37
CA ASN A 52 5.74 -1.32 -18.03
C ASN A 52 6.03 -1.30 -16.52
N ARG A 53 6.14 -0.12 -15.92
CA ARG A 53 6.31 0.07 -14.48
C ARG A 53 5.09 -0.42 -13.72
N ARG A 54 3.88 -0.11 -14.21
CA ARG A 54 2.63 -0.59 -13.61
C ARG A 54 2.59 -2.12 -13.54
N GLU A 55 2.92 -2.81 -14.62
CA GLU A 55 2.95 -4.28 -14.66
C GLU A 55 3.95 -4.86 -13.66
N LYS A 56 5.18 -4.30 -13.61
CA LYS A 56 6.21 -4.69 -12.64
C LYS A 56 5.75 -4.53 -11.19
N LEU A 57 5.01 -3.45 -10.89
CA LEU A 57 4.47 -3.19 -9.55
C LEU A 57 3.40 -4.21 -9.17
N ILE A 58 2.48 -4.54 -10.09
CA ILE A 58 1.46 -5.58 -9.88
C ILE A 58 2.13 -6.93 -9.60
N GLN A 59 3.15 -7.29 -10.39
CA GLN A 59 3.88 -8.53 -10.22
C GLN A 59 4.59 -8.59 -8.85
N ARG A 60 5.31 -7.53 -8.47
CA ARG A 60 5.93 -7.40 -7.15
C ARG A 60 4.92 -7.56 -6.01
N GLN A 61 3.74 -6.94 -6.14
CA GLN A 61 2.69 -7.04 -5.12
C GLN A 61 2.19 -8.48 -4.95
N LYS A 62 1.96 -9.21 -6.06
CA LYS A 62 1.57 -10.63 -6.03
C LYS A 62 2.63 -11.48 -5.34
N GLU A 63 3.90 -11.25 -5.63
CA GLU A 63 5.01 -11.99 -5.02
C GLU A 63 5.08 -11.79 -3.50
N LEU A 64 4.83 -10.57 -3.02
CA LEU A 64 4.79 -10.28 -1.59
C LEU A 64 3.63 -11.01 -0.89
N ILE A 65 2.46 -11.05 -1.51
CA ILE A 65 1.30 -11.79 -0.98
C ILE A 65 1.61 -13.29 -0.91
N ASN A 66 2.21 -13.85 -1.97
CA ASN A 66 2.57 -15.26 -2.03
C ASN A 66 3.65 -15.66 -1.02
N LYS A 67 4.60 -14.76 -0.70
CA LYS A 67 5.63 -15.00 0.32
C LYS A 67 5.05 -15.02 1.74
N ASN A 68 4.05 -14.19 2.00
CA ASN A 68 3.44 -14.08 3.33
C ASN A 68 2.34 -15.14 3.59
N GLY A 69 1.95 -15.91 2.56
CA GLY A 69 0.96 -16.98 2.64
C GLY A 69 1.54 -18.39 2.82
N LYS A 70 2.80 -18.50 3.26
CA LYS A 70 3.49 -19.78 3.50
C LYS A 70 3.96 -19.89 4.94
#